data_AF-A0A8B6LYV0-F1
#
_entry.id   AF-A0A8B6LYV0-F1
#
_cell.length_a   1.000
_cell.length_b   1.000
_cell.length_c   1.000
_cell.angle_alpha   90.00
_cell.angle_beta   90.00
_cell.angle_gamma   90.00
#
_symmetry.space_group_name_H-M   'P 1'
#
loop_
_entity.id
_entity.type
_entity.pdbx_description
1 polymer ?
#
loop_
_entity_poly.entity_id
_entity_poly.type
_entity_poly.pdbx_seq_one_letter_code
_entity_poly.pdbx_strand_id
1 'polypeptide(L)' 'MYREIRTGVEKRVKEVLVGADGPDVVADIVLKAATAVHPKIHYAPGLASRMRLLRRFAPARVLDAGVRKDLRLEA' A
#
# COMPACT_ATOMS: atom_id res chain seq x y z
N MET A 1 10.11 23.04 -9.82
CA MET A 1 8.91 22.66 -9.04
C MET A 1 8.41 21.23 -9.30
N TYR A 2 7.72 20.89 -10.39
CA TYR A 2 7.17 19.51 -10.56
C TYR A 2 8.25 18.41 -10.61
N ARG A 3 9.39 18.68 -11.27
CA ARG A 3 10.50 17.72 -11.38
C ARG A 3 11.11 17.38 -10.02
N GLU A 4 11.35 18.39 -9.17
CA GLU A 4 11.92 18.19 -7.83
C GLU A 4 10.98 17.39 -6.92
N ILE A 5 9.68 17.71 -6.95
CA ILE A 5 8.65 16.97 -6.21
C ILE A 5 8.62 15.51 -6.67
N ARG A 6 8.61 15.27 -7.98
CA ARG A 6 8.63 13.92 -8.55
C ARG A 6 9.85 13.12 -8.10
N THR A 7 11.05 13.72 -8.16
CA THR A 7 12.28 13.04 -7.72
C THR A 7 12.26 12.72 -6.22
N GLY A 8 11.71 13.61 -5.39
CA GLY A 8 11.49 13.35 -3.97
C GLY A 8 10.54 12.19 -3.71
N VAL A 9 9.42 12.12 -4.44
CA VAL A 9 8.45 11.03 -4.36
C VAL A 9 9.06 9.71 -4.84
N GLU A 10 9.77 9.69 -5.97
CA GLU A 10 10.42 8.47 -6.49
C GLU A 10 11.42 7.89 -5.48
N LYS A 11 12.22 8.75 -4.83
CA LYS A 11 13.14 8.32 -3.78
C LYS A 11 12.41 7.69 -2.58
N ARG A 12 11.32 8.32 -2.13
CA ARG A 12 10.50 7.82 -1.02
C ARG A 12 9.81 6.51 -1.34
N VAL A 13 9.24 6.37 -2.53
CA VAL A 13 8.63 5.11 -2.99
C VAL A 13 9.66 4.00 -2.93
N LYS A 14 10.90 4.26 -3.38
CA LYS A 14 11.98 3.27 -3.34
C LYS A 14 12.38 2.88 -1.92
N GLU A 15 12.43 3.83 -0.99
CA GLU A 15 12.70 3.57 0.44
C GLU A 15 11.60 2.73 1.10
N VAL A 16 10.33 3.04 0.83
CA VAL A 16 9.19 2.27 1.36
C VAL A 16 9.12 0.87 0.76
N LEU A 17 9.53 0.71 -0.51
CA LEU A 17 9.56 -0.58 -1.20
C LEU A 17 10.53 -1.58 -0.53
N VAL A 18 11.58 -1.11 0.14
CA VAL A 18 12.51 -1.97 0.88
C VAL A 18 11.83 -2.65 2.08
N GLY A 19 10.78 -2.03 2.64
CA GLY A 19 9.93 -2.61 3.69
C GLY A 19 8.64 -3.25 3.16
N ALA A 20 8.51 -3.43 1.85
CA ALA A 20 7.32 -4.04 1.26
C ALA A 20 7.19 -5.51 1.66
N ASP A 21 5.96 -6.03 1.55
CA ASP A 21 5.65 -7.42 1.89
C ASP A 21 6.61 -8.38 1.16
N GLY A 22 7.24 -9.26 1.93
CA GLY A 22 8.18 -10.26 1.40
C GLY A 22 7.50 -11.30 0.49
N PRO A 23 8.30 -12.08 -0.26
CA PRO A 23 7.77 -13.07 -1.21
C PRO A 23 6.85 -14.11 -0.54
N ASP A 24 7.05 -14.42 0.74
CA ASP A 24 6.22 -15.35 1.51
C ASP A 24 4.76 -14.90 1.59
N VAL A 25 4.53 -13.59 1.79
CA VAL A 25 3.17 -13.02 1.87
C VAL A 25 2.45 -13.14 0.54
N VAL A 26 3.19 -13.03 -0.56
CA VAL A 26 2.64 -13.22 -1.92
C VAL A 26 2.32 -14.70 -2.14
N ALA A 27 3.20 -15.61 -1.73
CA ALA A 27 2.99 -17.06 -1.85
C ALA A 27 1.71 -17.51 -1.12
N ASP A 28 1.50 -17.05 0.12
CA ASP A 28 0.30 -17.36 0.90
C ASP A 28 -0.99 -16.89 0.20
N ILE A 29 -0.94 -15.71 -0.41
CA ILE A 29 -2.10 -15.15 -1.12
C ILE A 29 -2.37 -15.89 -2.43
N VAL A 30 -1.33 -16.33 -3.14
CA VAL A 30 -1.46 -17.15 -4.34
C VAL A 30 -2.07 -18.50 -3.97
N LEU A 31 -1.60 -19.15 -2.90
CA LEU A 31 -2.18 -20.40 -2.41
C LEU A 31 -3.66 -20.23 -2.06
N LYS A 32 -3.99 -19.15 -1.35
CA LYS A 32 -5.38 -18.81 -1.01
C LYS A 32 -6.24 -18.58 -2.24
N ALA A 33 -5.71 -17.93 -3.26
CA ALA A 33 -6.43 -17.68 -4.50
C ALA A 33 -6.68 -18.98 -5.28
N ALA A 34 -5.68 -19.87 -5.33
CA ALA A 34 -5.76 -21.15 -6.04
C ALA A 34 -6.72 -22.15 -5.37
N THR A 35 -6.86 -22.09 -4.04
CA THR A 35 -7.69 -23.01 -3.25
C THR A 35 -9.11 -22.50 -2.96
N ALA A 36 -9.45 -21.28 -3.42
CA ALA A 36 -10.74 -20.69 -3.17
C ALA A 36 -11.86 -21.37 -4.00
N VAL A 37 -12.87 -21.92 -3.31
CA VAL A 37 -14.09 -22.48 -3.95
C VAL A 37 -14.78 -21.44 -4.85
N HIS A 38 -14.74 -20.16 -4.46
CA HIS A 38 -15.22 -19.04 -5.25
C HIS A 38 -14.09 -18.00 -5.38
N PRO A 39 -13.30 -18.04 -6.47
CA PRO A 39 -12.16 -17.15 -6.63
C PRO A 39 -12.62 -15.70 -6.80
N LYS A 40 -12.00 -14.78 -6.06
CA LYS A 40 -12.25 -13.34 -6.16
C LYS A 40 -11.44 -12.74 -7.31
N ILE A 41 -11.96 -11.67 -7.90
CA ILE A 41 -11.25 -10.91 -8.95
C ILE A 41 -9.97 -10.25 -8.40
N HIS A 42 -9.97 -9.88 -7.11
CA HIS A 42 -8.83 -9.19 -6.50
C HIS A 42 -8.46 -9.77 -5.13
N TYR A 43 -7.16 -10.05 -4.98
CA TYR A 43 -6.54 -10.41 -3.71
C TYR A 43 -5.45 -9.39 -3.39
N ALA A 44 -5.62 -8.66 -2.29
CA ALA A 44 -4.61 -7.71 -1.82
C ALA A 44 -3.74 -8.41 -0.76
N PRO A 45 -2.43 -8.59 -1.00
CA PRO A 45 -1.50 -9.12 0.00
C PRO A 45 -1.17 -8.08 1.08
N GLY A 46 -0.79 -8.58 2.26
CA GLY A 46 -0.19 -7.82 3.38
C GLY A 46 -0.68 -6.38 3.57
N LEU A 47 0.24 -5.42 3.42
CA LEU A 47 0.01 -3.99 3.61
C LEU A 47 -1.08 -3.45 2.68
N ALA A 48 -1.17 -3.95 1.44
CA ALA A 48 -2.19 -3.52 0.49
C ALA A 48 -3.62 -3.87 0.99
N SER A 49 -3.78 -5.00 1.67
CA SER A 49 -5.05 -5.37 2.32
C SER A 49 -5.43 -4.40 3.43
N ARG A 50 -4.45 -4.03 4.27
CA ARG A 50 -4.63 -3.07 5.37
C ARG A 50 -4.98 -1.68 4.84
N MET A 51 -4.31 -1.23 3.77
CA MET A 51 -4.62 0.04 3.11
C MET A 51 -6.01 0.07 2.49
N ARG A 52 -6.45 -1.05 1.88
CA ARG A 52 -7.81 -1.18 1.36
C ARG A 52 -8.86 -1.08 2.47
N LEU A 53 -8.57 -1.65 3.65
CA LEU A 53 -9.43 -1.55 4.82
C LEU A 53 -9.46 -0.11 5.34
N LEU A 54 -8.30 0.51 5.51
CA LEU A 54 -8.18 1.88 6.00
C LEU A 54 -8.91 2.87 5.06
N ARG A 55 -8.79 2.73 3.74
CA ARG A 55 -9.54 3.56 2.78
C ARG A 55 -11.05 3.41 2.92
N ARG A 56 -11.54 2.25 3.34
CA ARG A 56 -12.98 1.98 3.46
C ARG A 56 -13.57 2.50 4.77
N PHE A 57 -12.78 2.56 5.83
CA PHE A 57 -13.27 2.83 7.18
C PHE A 57 -12.69 4.09 7.84
N ALA A 58 -11.59 4.66 7.33
CA ALA A 58 -11.01 5.88 7.88
C ALA A 58 -11.68 7.12 7.27
N PRO A 59 -12.02 8.14 8.09
CA PRO A 59 -12.43 9.45 7.59
C PRO A 59 -11.33 10.05 6.71
N ALA A 60 -11.70 10.62 5.57
CA ALA A 60 -10.76 11.11 4.56
C ALA A 60 -9.69 12.06 5.12
N ARG A 61 -10.05 12.91 6.11
CA ARG A 61 -9.12 13.84 6.76
C ARG A 61 -8.01 13.14 7.57
N VAL A 62 -8.33 12.04 8.24
CA VAL A 62 -7.37 11.29 9.06
C VAL A 62 -6.45 10.46 8.16
N LEU A 63 -7.01 9.86 7.11
CA LEU A 63 -6.24 9.14 6.11
C LEU A 63 -5.26 10.06 5.40
N ASP A 64 -5.71 11.22 4.92
CA ASP A 64 -4.86 12.20 4.23
C ASP A 64 -3.74 12.70 5.14
N ALA A 65 -4.05 13.02 6.40
CA ALA A 65 -3.05 13.43 7.38
C ALA A 65 -2.01 12.32 7.67
N GLY A 66 -2.44 11.06 7.74
CA GLY A 66 -1.54 9.92 7.92
C GLY A 66 -0.63 9.69 6.71
N VAL A 67 -1.20 9.74 5.51
CA VAL A 67 -0.47 9.59 4.25
C VAL A 67 0.55 10.71 4.07
N ARG A 68 0.18 11.97 4.31
CA ARG A 68 1.11 13.11 4.25
C ARG A 68 2.26 12.96 5.24
N LYS A 69 1.98 12.51 6.48
CA LYS A 69 3.02 12.24 7.49
C LYS A 69 3.97 11.14 7.06
N ASP A 70 3.45 10.04 6.55
CA ASP A 70 4.25 8.90 6.08
C ASP A 70 5.17 9.28 4.92
N LEU A 71 4.65 10.07 3.97
CA LEU A 71 5.39 10.58 2.82
C LEU A 71 6.25 11.82 3.14
N ARG A 72 6.21 12.34 4.37
CA ARG A 72 6.83 13.61 4.80
C ARG A 72 6.58 14.76 3.82
N LEU A 73 5.34 14.85 3.35
CA LEU A 73 4.89 15.99 2.58
C LEU A 73 4.53 17.08 3.59
N GLU A 74 5.36 18.12 3.66
CA GLU A 74 5.06 19.34 4.44
C GLU A 74 3.68 19.89 4.03
N ALA A 75 2.95 20.41 5.01
CA ALA A 75 1.52 20.72 4.93
C ALA A 75 1.11 21.62 3.76
#